data_AF-A0A417CMV0-F1
#
_entry.id   AF-A0A417CMV0-F1
#
_cell.length_a   1.000
_cell.length_b   1.000
_cell.length_c   1.000
_cell.angle_alpha   90.00
_cell.angle_beta   90.00
_cell.angle_gamma   90.00
#
_symmetry.space_group_name_H-M   'P 1'
#
loop_
_entity.id
_entity.type
_entity.pdbx_description
1 polymer ?
#
loop_
_entity_poly.entity_id
_entity_poly.type
_entity_poly.pdbx_seq_one_letter_code
_entity_poly.pdbx_strand_id
1 'polypeptide(L)' 'MNNKRNSSSSSGIGILGVLQIVFLVLKLTGLITWSWTVVLIPLWISLVMLVIFLIVTIIVVKNNFKTKR' A
#
# COMPACT_ATOMS: atom_id res chain seq x y z
N MET A 1 5.99 8.73 -41.06
CA MET A 1 4.89 9.05 -40.13
C MET A 1 4.86 7.99 -39.04
N ASN A 2 5.23 8.31 -37.79
CA ASN A 2 5.14 7.36 -36.66
C ASN A 2 3.95 7.73 -35.76
N ASN A 3 2.91 6.89 -35.79
CA ASN A 3 1.72 7.03 -34.93
C ASN A 3 2.05 6.60 -33.50
N LYS A 4 2.35 7.58 -32.64
CA LYS A 4 2.47 7.37 -31.20
C LYS A 4 1.06 7.21 -30.61
N ARG A 5 0.64 5.98 -30.37
CA ARG A 5 -0.59 5.65 -29.63
C ARG A 5 -0.39 6.04 -28.17
N ASN A 6 -1.00 7.14 -27.75
CA ASN A 6 -1.08 7.50 -26.34
C ASN A 6 -2.10 6.58 -25.68
N SER A 7 -1.62 5.61 -24.92
CA SER A 7 -2.44 4.77 -24.06
C SER A 7 -2.77 5.54 -22.78
N SER A 8 -3.98 6.09 -22.72
CA SER A 8 -4.52 6.75 -21.52
C SER A 8 -4.69 5.72 -20.40
N SER A 9 -3.81 5.76 -19.41
CA SER A 9 -3.90 4.93 -18.20
C SER A 9 -5.01 5.46 -17.28
N SER A 10 -6.19 4.84 -17.39
CA SER A 10 -7.31 5.03 -16.46
C SER A 10 -6.89 4.62 -15.04
N SER A 11 -6.55 5.60 -14.23
CA SER A 11 -6.21 5.44 -12.81
C SER A 11 -7.49 5.47 -11.98
N GLY A 12 -8.22 4.34 -11.96
CA GLY A 12 -9.38 4.17 -11.09
C GLY A 12 -8.95 3.98 -9.63
N ILE A 13 -9.67 4.59 -8.68
CA ILE A 13 -9.51 4.29 -7.25
C ILE A 13 -9.76 2.79 -7.06
N GLY A 14 -8.72 2.07 -6.65
CA GLY A 14 -8.83 0.64 -6.38
C GLY A 14 -9.83 0.38 -5.24
N ILE A 15 -10.56 -0.72 -5.35
CA ILE A 15 -11.50 -1.22 -4.34
C ILE A 15 -10.96 -1.19 -2.90
N LEU A 16 -9.64 -1.27 -2.73
CA LEU A 16 -8.93 -1.17 -1.46
C LEU A 16 -9.18 0.18 -0.76
N GLY A 17 -9.18 1.29 -1.50
CA GLY A 17 -9.42 2.62 -0.92
C GLY A 17 -10.84 2.77 -0.41
N VAL A 18 -11.82 2.25 -1.16
CA VAL A 18 -13.23 2.23 -0.74
C VAL A 18 -13.41 1.34 0.49
N LEU A 19 -12.80 0.15 0.50
CA LEU A 19 -12.86 -0.77 1.63
C LEU A 19 -12.30 -0.13 2.90
N GLN A 20 -11.22 0.63 2.78
CA GLN A 20 -10.58 1.36 3.88
C GLN A 20 -11.50 2.46 4.45
N ILE A 21 -12.21 3.19 3.59
CA ILE A 21 -13.19 4.21 3.99
C ILE A 21 -14.41 3.55 4.65
N VAL A 22 -14.91 2.42 4.13
CA VAL A 22 -16.03 1.68 4.71
C VAL A 22 -15.69 1.19 6.13
N PHE A 23 -14.51 0.61 6.33
CA PHE A 23 -14.05 0.20 7.67
C PHE A 23 -13.93 1.38 8.64
N LEU A 24 -13.48 2.55 8.16
CA LEU A 24 -13.40 3.78 8.96
C LEU A 24 -14.79 4.27 9.38
N VAL A 25 -15.74 4.33 8.45
CA VAL A 25 -17.11 4.80 8.70
C VAL A 25 -17.82 3.87 9.67
N LEU A 26 -17.68 2.55 9.52
CA LEU A 26 -18.31 1.56 10.40
C LEU A 26 -17.82 1.64 11.85
N LYS A 27 -16.59 2.11 12.06
CA LYS A 27 -16.04 2.38 13.39
C LYS A 27 -16.59 3.68 14.00
N LEU A 28 -16.73 4.72 13.18
CA LEU A 28 -17.27 6.02 13.59
C LEU A 28 -18.76 5.96 13.91
N THR A 29 -19.52 5.08 13.26
CA THR A 29 -20.94 4.86 13.55
C THR A 29 -21.19 4.09 14.85
N GLY A 30 -20.14 3.72 15.60
CA GLY A 30 -20.27 3.21 16.97
C GLY A 30 -20.94 1.85 17.10
N LEU A 31 -21.20 1.15 15.98
CA LEU A 31 -21.81 -0.18 15.96
C LEU A 31 -20.91 -1.27 16.57
N ILE A 32 -19.61 -1.00 16.73
CA ILE A 32 -18.60 -1.95 17.18
C ILE A 32 -17.69 -1.31 18.25
N THR A 33 -17.65 -1.89 19.45
CA THR A 33 -16.81 -1.46 20.60
C THR A 33 -15.33 -1.84 20.48
N TRP A 34 -14.93 -2.52 19.40
CA TRP A 34 -13.58 -3.06 19.26
C TRP A 34 -12.49 -1.99 19.16
N SER A 35 -11.27 -2.39 19.51
CA SER A 35 -10.06 -1.57 19.49
C SER A 35 -9.78 -0.94 18.12
N TRP A 36 -9.34 0.33 18.11
CA TRP A 36 -8.91 1.07 16.91
C TRP A 36 -7.81 0.36 16.11
N THR A 37 -6.97 -0.42 16.77
CA THR A 37 -5.91 -1.19 16.13
C THR A 37 -6.43 -2.16 15.07
N VAL A 38 -7.60 -2.78 15.30
CA VAL A 38 -8.17 -3.78 14.36
C VAL A 38 -8.76 -3.11 13.12
N VAL A 39 -9.37 -1.94 13.27
CA VAL A 39 -9.96 -1.17 12.14
C VAL A 39 -8.87 -0.72 11.18
N LEU A 40 -7.68 -0.43 11.69
CA LEU A 40 -6.54 -0.08 10.86
C LEU A 40 -5.81 -1.31 10.30
N ILE A 41 -6.20 -2.57 10.56
CA ILE A 41 -5.50 -3.76 10.03
C ILE A 41 -5.25 -3.69 8.51
N PRO A 42 -6.22 -3.27 7.67
CA PRO A 42 -6.00 -3.09 6.23
C PRO A 42 -4.88 -2.06 5.92
N LEU A 43 -4.70 -1.08 6.80
CA LEU A 43 -3.64 -0.08 6.75
C LEU A 43 -2.32 -0.63 7.28
N TRP A 44 -2.34 -1.32 8.42
CA TRP A 44 -1.17 -1.94 9.04
C TRP A 44 -0.55 -3.00 8.14
N ILE A 45 -1.35 -3.85 7.49
CA ILE A 45 -0.85 -4.86 6.56
C ILE A 45 -0.14 -4.20 5.37
N SER A 46 -0.72 -3.12 4.85
CA SER A 46 -0.13 -2.34 3.74
C SER A 46 1.18 -1.67 4.15
N LEU A 47 1.21 -1.08 5.36
CA LEU A 47 2.38 -0.41 5.91
C LEU A 47 3.51 -1.39 6.21
N VAL A 48 3.20 -2.53 6.84
CA VAL A 48 4.18 -3.58 7.14
C VAL A 48 4.76 -4.16 5.86
N MET A 49 3.93 -4.42 4.84
CA MET A 49 4.41 -4.91 3.55
C MET A 49 5.37 -3.93 2.89
N LEU A 50 5.06 -2.63 2.91
CA LEU A 50 5.91 -1.57 2.36
C LEU A 50 7.24 -1.45 3.12
N VAL A 51 7.21 -1.53 4.45
CA VAL A 51 8.42 -1.51 5.29
C VAL A 51 9.31 -2.73 5.01
N ILE A 52 8.73 -3.93 4.92
CA ILE A 52 9.47 -5.15 4.54
C ILE A 52 10.15 -4.97 3.19
N PHE A 53 9.44 -4.43 2.20
CA PHE A 53 9.96 -4.24 0.86
C PHE A 53 11.14 -3.28 0.82
N LEU A 54 11.04 -2.17 1.56
CA LEU A 54 12.13 -1.19 1.75
C LEU A 54 13.36 -1.82 2.40
N ILE A 55 13.17 -2.61 3.47
CA ILE A 55 14.28 -3.28 4.17
C ILE A 55 15.00 -4.23 3.21
N VAL A 56 14.26 -5.04 2.45
CA VAL A 56 14.83 -5.97 1.47
C VAL A 56 15.60 -5.22 0.39
N THR A 57 15.05 -4.15 -0.17
CA THR A 57 15.75 -3.36 -1.20
C THR A 57 17.01 -2.73 -0.65
N ILE A 58 17.00 -2.18 0.56
CA ILE A 58 18.20 -1.62 1.20
C ILE A 58 19.27 -2.69 1.40
N ILE A 59 18.90 -3.88 1.88
CA ILE A 59 19.85 -4.99 2.08
C ILE A 59 20.46 -5.43 0.75
N VAL A 60 19.63 -5.62 -0.28
CA VAL A 60 20.09 -6.01 -1.62
C VAL A 60 21.03 -4.95 -2.18
N VAL A 61 20.68 -3.67 -2.11
CA VAL A 61 21.54 -2.58 -2.59
C VAL A 61 22.87 -2.56 -1.82
N LYS A 62 22.85 -2.63 -0.49
CA LYS A 62 24.08 -2.69 0.31
C LYS A 62 24.95 -3.90 -0.05
N ASN A 63 24.35 -5.06 -0.28
CA ASN A 63 25.08 -6.27 -0.68
C ASN A 63 25.73 -6.09 -2.07
N ASN A 64 24.98 -5.53 -3.03
CA ASN A 64 25.49 -5.21 -4.36
C ASN A 64 26.63 -4.19 -4.33
N PHE A 65 26.61 -3.23 -3.41
CA PHE A 65 27.71 -2.29 -3.23
C PHE A 65 28.95 -2.93 -2.60
N LYS A 66 28.78 -3.86 -1.66
CA LYS A 66 29.91 -4.57 -1.02
C LYS A 66 30.60 -5.53 -2.00
N THR A 67 29.86 -6.19 -2.88
CA THR A 67 30.45 -7.15 -3.84
C THR A 67 31.17 -6.50 -5.02
N LYS A 68 31.01 -5.18 -5.24
CA LYS A 68 31.60 -4.45 -6.37
C LYS A 68 32.89 -3.70 -6.02
N ARG A 69 33.30 -3.69 -4.74
CA ARG A 69 34.64 -3.27 -4.30
C ARG A 69 35.51 -4.50 -4.10
#